data_AF-A0A3D4UKX5-F1
#
_entry.id   AF-A0A3D4UKX5-F1
#
_cell.length_a   1.000
_cell.length_b   1.000
_cell.length_c   1.000
_cell.angle_alpha   90.00
_cell.angle_beta   90.00
_cell.angle_gamma   90.00
#
_symmetry.space_group_name_H-M   'P 1'
#
loop_
_entity.id
_entity.type
_entity.pdbx_description
1 polymer ?
#
loop_
_entity_poly.entity_id
_entity_poly.type
_entity_poly.pdbx_seq_one_letter_code
_entity_poly.pdbx_strand_id
1 'polypeptide(L)' 'MNTMDLFSQQHPQEKHESAPTPPSDACYARVAIERGMDRMDGLTYLADNEVQLGQRVIVPVGRGNTPTGGYVI' A
#
# COMPACT_ATOMS: atom_id res chain seq x y z
N MET A 1 -50.97 -23.44 -17.06
CA MET A 1 -50.32 -22.72 -15.95
C MET A 1 -49.25 -23.60 -15.36
N ASN A 2 -47.98 -23.21 -15.52
CA ASN A 2 -46.92 -23.67 -14.63
C ASN A 2 -45.92 -22.52 -14.47
N THR A 3 -45.97 -21.92 -13.29
CA THR A 3 -45.04 -20.94 -12.74
C THR A 3 -43.86 -21.70 -12.13
N MET A 4 -42.68 -21.06 -12.00
CA MET A 4 -41.38 -21.54 -11.45
C MET A 4 -40.44 -21.93 -12.60
N ASP A 5 -39.23 -21.38 -12.79
CA ASP A 5 -38.33 -20.62 -11.94
C ASP A 5 -37.57 -19.60 -12.81
N LEU A 6 -37.71 -18.31 -12.51
CA LEU A 6 -37.11 -17.21 -13.26
C LEU A 6 -36.13 -16.39 -12.40
N PHE A 7 -35.34 -17.02 -11.53
CA PHE A 7 -34.31 -16.30 -10.76
C PHE A 7 -33.10 -17.18 -10.43
N SER A 8 -32.37 -17.61 -11.45
CA SER A 8 -30.96 -17.99 -11.29
C SER A 8 -30.10 -16.82 -11.75
N GLN A 9 -30.17 -15.70 -11.01
CA GLN A 9 -29.23 -14.60 -11.16
C GLN A 9 -27.90 -15.06 -10.57
N GLN A 10 -26.98 -15.43 -11.46
CA GLN A 10 -25.59 -15.66 -11.10
C GLN A 10 -25.00 -14.36 -10.56
N HIS A 11 -24.76 -14.31 -9.25
CA HIS A 11 -23.99 -13.24 -8.62
C HIS A 11 -22.60 -13.20 -9.26
N PRO A 12 -22.16 -12.08 -9.88
CA PRO A 12 -20.79 -11.97 -10.35
C PRO A 12 -19.87 -12.08 -9.14
N GLN A 13 -18.97 -13.06 -9.18
CA GLN A 13 -17.92 -13.24 -8.20
C GLN A 13 -17.05 -11.97 -8.22
N GLU A 14 -17.18 -11.12 -7.20
CA GLU A 14 -16.23 -10.04 -6.97
C GLU A 14 -14.85 -10.69 -6.82
N LYS A 15 -13.94 -10.41 -7.76
CA LYS A 15 -12.53 -10.74 -7.60
C LYS A 15 -12.05 -9.98 -6.36
N HIS A 16 -12.00 -10.65 -5.21
CA HIS A 16 -11.18 -10.20 -4.10
C HIS A 16 -9.74 -10.16 -4.60
N GLU A 17 -9.30 -8.99 -5.03
CA GLU A 17 -7.88 -8.71 -5.20
C GLU A 17 -7.26 -8.84 -3.81
N SER A 18 -6.69 -10.01 -3.53
CA SER A 18 -5.93 -10.27 -2.33
C SER A 18 -4.81 -9.24 -2.28
N ALA A 19 -4.74 -8.46 -1.20
CA ALA A 19 -3.63 -7.55 -0.98
C ALA A 19 -2.30 -8.30 -1.19
N PRO A 20 -1.32 -7.70 -1.88
CA PRO A 20 -0.06 -8.37 -2.18
C PRO A 20 0.58 -8.86 -0.88
N THR A 21 0.84 -10.16 -0.79
CA THR A 21 1.60 -10.72 0.33
C THR A 21 2.99 -10.09 0.31
N PRO A 22 3.44 -9.45 1.40
CA PRO A 22 4.79 -8.90 1.44
C PRO A 22 5.82 -10.03 1.29
N PRO A 23 6.95 -9.79 0.59
CA PRO A 23 8.06 -10.73 0.52
C PRO A 23 8.50 -11.21 1.92
N SER A 24 9.07 -12.41 2.03
CA SER A 24 9.50 -12.99 3.31
C SER A 24 10.51 -12.14 4.09
N ASP A 25 11.27 -11.31 3.37
CA ASP A 25 12.30 -10.42 3.93
C ASP A 25 11.87 -8.95 3.92
N ALA A 26 10.59 -8.67 3.64
CA ALA A 26 10.09 -7.32 3.60
C ALA A 26 9.92 -6.74 5.02
N CYS A 27 10.34 -5.49 5.19
CA CYS A 27 10.20 -4.77 6.45
C CYS A 27 9.37 -3.50 6.24
N TYR A 28 8.73 -3.02 7.30
CA TYR A 28 8.10 -1.71 7.28
C TYR A 28 9.06 -0.68 7.86
N ALA A 29 9.25 0.41 7.14
CA ALA A 29 10.10 1.52 7.52
C ALA A 29 9.29 2.79 7.68
N ARG A 30 9.61 3.59 8.69
CA ARG A 30 9.02 4.91 8.91
C ARG A 30 9.95 5.96 8.31
N VAL A 31 9.39 6.87 7.52
CA VAL A 31 10.18 7.81 6.71
C VAL A 31 9.70 9.24 6.95
N ALA A 32 10.61 10.09 7.42
CA ALA A 32 10.42 11.53 7.48
C ALA A 32 10.60 12.14 6.08
N ILE A 33 9.65 12.96 5.63
CA ILE A 33 9.61 13.49 4.25
C ILE A 33 10.18 14.90 4.19
N GLU A 34 11.14 15.15 3.28
CA GLU A 34 11.85 16.44 3.13
C GLU A 34 10.90 17.64 2.87
N ARG A 35 9.70 17.41 2.32
CA ARG A 35 8.72 18.45 1.94
C ARG A 35 7.71 18.83 3.03
N GLY A 36 7.89 18.38 4.28
CA GLY A 36 6.97 18.69 5.38
C GLY A 36 5.57 18.10 5.20
N MET A 37 5.44 17.04 4.38
CA MET A 37 4.20 16.27 4.22
C MET A 37 3.96 15.29 5.36
N ASP A 38 5.03 14.95 6.06
CA ASP A 38 5.00 14.34 7.37
C ASP A 38 4.72 15.43 8.41
N ARG A 39 3.55 15.38 9.04
CA ARG A 39 3.18 16.29 10.14
C ARG A 39 3.29 15.62 11.52
N MET A 40 3.57 14.32 11.59
CA MET A 40 3.22 13.45 12.73
C MET A 40 4.16 12.23 12.83
N ASP A 41 5.48 12.43 12.71
CA ASP A 41 6.52 11.40 12.94
C ASP A 41 6.75 10.41 11.79
N GLY A 42 6.51 10.81 10.55
CA GLY A 42 6.85 10.06 9.35
C GLY A 42 5.67 9.35 8.71
N LEU A 43 5.92 8.81 7.51
CA LEU A 43 5.01 7.94 6.80
C LEU A 43 5.59 6.52 6.74
N THR A 44 4.74 5.52 6.92
CA THR A 44 5.15 4.11 6.90
C THR A 44 5.13 3.56 5.47
N TYR A 45 6.21 2.90 5.07
CA TYR A 45 6.38 2.28 3.77
C TYR A 45 6.81 0.82 3.90
N LEU A 46 6.38 -0.01 2.96
CA LEU A 46 6.95 -1.34 2.77
C LEU A 46 8.29 -1.20 2.04
N ALA A 47 9.31 -1.87 2.54
CA ALA A 47 10.62 -1.98 1.91
C ALA A 47 10.87 -3.45 1.56
N ASP A 48 11.28 -3.68 0.31
CA ASP A 48 11.60 -5.03 -0.20
C ASP A 48 12.91 -5.59 0.35
N ASN A 49 13.69 -4.75 1.06
CA ASN A 49 14.97 -5.09 1.65
C ASN A 49 15.10 -4.41 3.01
N GLU A 50 16.09 -4.85 3.80
CA GLU A 50 16.46 -4.19 5.04
C GLU A 50 16.92 -2.74 4.80
N VAL A 51 16.49 -1.83 5.67
CA VAL A 51 16.88 -0.41 5.64
C VAL A 51 17.39 0.03 7.01
N GLN A 52 18.27 1.02 7.02
CA GLN A 52 18.94 1.49 8.24
C GLN A 52 18.38 2.85 8.69
N LEU A 53 18.35 3.09 10.00
CA LEU A 53 18.01 4.40 10.56
C LEU A 53 18.96 5.48 10.01
N GLY A 54 18.40 6.63 9.63
CA GLY A 54 19.14 7.73 9.00
C GLY A 54 19.46 7.52 7.52
N GLN A 55 19.11 6.37 6.93
CA GLN A 55 19.29 6.13 5.50
C GLN A 55 18.36 7.05 4.68
N ARG A 56 18.92 7.70 3.66
CA ARG A 56 18.15 8.47 2.67
C ARG A 56 17.44 7.53 1.70
N VAL A 57 16.15 7.77 1.46
CA VAL A 57 15.29 6.96 0.58
C VAL A 57 14.45 7.85 -0.35
N ILE A 58 13.89 7.25 -1.40
CA ILE A 58 12.90 7.88 -2.27
C ILE A 58 11.60 7.09 -2.12
N VAL A 59 10.52 7.77 -1.76
CA VAL A 59 9.22 7.16 -1.51
C VAL A 59 8.11 7.87 -2.29
N PRO A 60 7.04 7.15 -2.67
CA PRO A 60 5.89 7.77 -3.31
C PRO A 60 5.07 8.55 -2.28
N VAL A 61 4.70 9.79 -2.62
CA VAL A 61 3.89 10.63 -1.73
C VAL A 61 2.69 11.21 -2.48
N GLY A 62 1.54 11.23 -1.79
CA GLY A 62 0.32 11.88 -2.24
C GLY A 62 -0.41 11.16 -3.39
N ARG A 63 -1.40 11.86 -3.96
CA ARG A 63 -2.17 11.36 -5.11
C ARG A 63 -1.33 11.52 -6.37
N GLY A 64 -0.89 10.41 -6.95
CA GLY A 64 -0.01 10.39 -8.12
C GLY A 64 1.40 9.85 -7.84
N ASN A 65 1.66 9.32 -6.63
CA ASN A 65 2.91 8.65 -6.28
C ASN A 65 4.16 9.49 -6.61
N THR A 66 4.13 10.79 -6.29
CA THR A 66 5.24 11.69 -6.61
C THR A 66 6.50 11.20 -5.88
N PRO A 67 7.60 10.88 -6.59
CA PRO A 67 8.82 10.41 -5.97
C PRO A 67 9.42 11.54 -5.12
N THR A 68 9.54 11.31 -3.82
CA THR A 68 9.94 12.32 -2.84
C THR A 68 11.05 11.78 -1.94
N GLY A 69 12.06 12.61 -1.68
CA GLY A 69 13.15 12.28 -0.77
C GLY A 69 12.70 12.27 0.69
N GLY A 70 13.29 11.37 1.47
CA GLY A 70 13.08 11.27 2.91
C GLY A 70 14.18 10.47 3.60
N TYR A 71 14.07 10.35 4.92
CA TYR A 71 15.01 9.61 5.77
C TYR A 71 14.28 8.62 6.65
N VAL A 72 14.86 7.43 6.82
CA VAL A 72 14.34 6.42 7.74
C VAL A 72 14.55 6.89 9.18
N ILE A 73 13.50 6.84 10.01
CA ILE A 73 13.47 7.27 11.41
C ILE A 73 12.89 6.20 12.34
#